data_AF-A0A1H7W4A4-F1
#
_entry.id   AF-A0A1H7W4A4-F1
#
_cell.length_a   1.000
_cell.length_b   1.000
_cell.length_c   1.000
_cell.angle_alpha   90.00
_cell.angle_beta   90.00
_cell.angle_gamma   90.00
#
_symmetry.space_group_name_H-M   'P 1'
#
loop_
_entity.id
_entity.type
_entity.pdbx_description
1 polymer ?
#
loop_
_entity_poly.entity_id
_entity_poly.type
_entity_poly.pdbx_seq_one_letter_code
_entity_poly.pdbx_strand_id
1 'polypeptide(L)'
;MVGCLQAEWPSSALSSKSAFGILIHRICYTNIAHMDEWTPVFVLPNVELEEAIEGGPAVLAPAHDPRVIVLCQEYASLSTFLNRFTDAFGESCAPTVLLRRLDAPATFRTIDALSSFRNLIALSVIPYGRAFALNDWSGEEIFFGESFAFYPWMIEEPYEVLKCKTPAVTELQDVQLFRGQSLPGLPISSLERSYIDRPLFQELLMRWRRRYESAEPSRSDIALFRSLNMAYHASLMPAAGDTTFYDVGRIVALWVSAFEILAHPGEDGRVNRNKVLELIKQMVWQNPDCESPIIDPSGKTERREPLAFWICNALYECRNSFIHGNPVSADSLRLPVSDRVLFSYAAPLYRIVLTVFLQLKFNRSLPSMKDTKEISLYLTEKREFFDFQIAFEDALLTAYQSKKKDRE
;
A
#
# COMPACT_ATOMS: atom_id res chain seq x y z
N MET A 1 -9.39 -0.37 -61.16
CA MET A 1 -8.41 0.69 -60.84
C MET A 1 -7.74 0.27 -59.54
N VAL A 2 -6.68 -0.55 -59.63
CA VAL A 2 -5.25 -0.14 -59.60
C VAL A 2 -4.94 0.55 -58.26
N GLY A 3 -4.03 0.08 -57.39
CA GLY A 3 -2.95 -0.87 -57.61
C GLY A 3 -2.46 -1.56 -56.33
N CYS A 4 -1.90 -2.73 -56.58
CA CYS A 4 -1.19 -3.62 -55.69
C CYS A 4 0.25 -3.10 -55.51
N LEU A 5 0.75 -3.01 -54.27
CA LEU A 5 2.18 -2.79 -54.00
C LEU A 5 2.74 -4.07 -53.41
N GLN A 6 3.41 -4.84 -54.27
CA GLN A 6 4.37 -5.88 -53.90
C GLN A 6 5.68 -5.19 -53.54
N ALA A 7 6.25 -5.51 -52.38
CA ALA A 7 7.63 -5.18 -52.05
C ALA A 7 8.43 -6.49 -52.02
N GLU A 8 9.33 -6.60 -53.00
CA GLU A 8 10.29 -7.68 -53.16
C GLU A 8 11.37 -7.61 -52.07
N TRP A 9 11.69 -8.75 -51.46
CA TRP A 9 12.83 -8.91 -50.56
C TRP A 9 14.01 -9.49 -51.36
N PRO A 10 15.24 -8.96 -51.23
CA PRO A 10 16.39 -9.53 -51.90
C PRO A 10 16.92 -10.75 -51.14
N SER A 11 16.99 -11.85 -51.88
CA SER A 11 17.67 -13.09 -51.53
C SER A 11 19.19 -12.87 -51.50
N SER A 12 19.82 -12.89 -50.33
CA SER A 12 21.27 -13.07 -50.24
C SER A 12 21.64 -14.04 -49.12
N ALA A 13 22.31 -15.10 -49.56
CA ALA A 13 22.93 -16.18 -48.80
C ALA A 13 23.58 -15.75 -47.47
N LEU A 14 23.19 -16.44 -46.39
CA LEU A 14 23.95 -16.53 -45.15
C LEU A 14 24.35 -17.99 -44.95
N SER A 15 25.66 -18.20 -44.91
CA SER A 15 26.33 -19.48 -44.81
C SER A 15 26.02 -20.18 -43.49
N SER A 16 25.68 -21.46 -43.58
CA SER A 16 25.64 -22.42 -42.49
C SER A 16 27.00 -22.57 -41.82
N LYS A 17 27.27 -21.82 -40.73
CA LYS A 17 28.37 -22.08 -39.78
C LYS A 17 28.31 -21.16 -38.54
N SER A 18 27.17 -21.07 -37.85
CA SER A 18 27.15 -20.55 -36.47
C SER A 18 26.00 -21.06 -35.58
N ALA A 19 25.27 -22.09 -36.01
CA ALA A 19 24.12 -22.61 -35.26
C ALA A 19 24.48 -23.69 -34.21
N PHE A 20 25.74 -24.11 -34.13
CA PHE A 20 26.18 -25.20 -33.24
C PHE A 20 26.84 -24.75 -31.93
N GLY A 21 27.14 -23.45 -31.78
CA GLY A 21 27.80 -22.89 -30.59
C GLY A 21 26.85 -22.34 -29.52
N ILE A 22 25.60 -22.04 -29.86
CA ILE A 22 24.61 -21.42 -28.95
C ILE A 22 23.74 -22.49 -28.26
N LEU A 23 23.70 -23.72 -28.79
CA LEU A 23 22.84 -24.79 -28.27
C LEU A 23 23.48 -25.61 -27.14
N ILE A 24 24.80 -25.54 -26.94
CA ILE A 24 25.49 -26.35 -25.91
C ILE A 24 25.61 -25.61 -24.56
N HIS A 25 25.52 -24.28 -24.53
CA HIS A 25 25.55 -23.54 -23.26
C HIS A 25 24.23 -23.60 -22.46
N ARG A 26 23.16 -24.13 -23.07
CA ARG A 26 21.82 -24.22 -22.46
C ARG A 26 21.48 -25.59 -21.87
N ILE A 27 22.35 -26.60 -22.02
CA ILE A 27 22.03 -28.00 -21.68
C ILE A 27 22.76 -28.50 -20.40
N CYS A 28 23.71 -27.74 -19.84
CA CYS A 28 24.46 -28.18 -18.65
C CYS A 28 23.93 -27.68 -17.28
N TYR A 29 22.76 -27.02 -17.22
CA TYR A 29 22.14 -26.57 -15.95
C TYR A 29 20.88 -27.36 -15.54
N THR A 30 20.54 -28.44 -16.23
CA THR A 30 19.42 -29.30 -15.85
C THR A 30 19.86 -30.35 -14.84
N ASN A 31 19.95 -29.98 -13.57
CA ASN A 31 19.69 -30.82 -12.37
C ASN A 31 20.23 -30.18 -11.09
N ILE A 32 19.97 -28.89 -10.89
CA ILE A 32 19.83 -28.33 -9.55
C ILE A 32 18.33 -28.32 -9.32
N ALA A 33 17.86 -28.98 -8.25
CA ALA A 33 16.47 -28.99 -7.86
C ALA A 33 15.88 -27.58 -7.99
N HIS A 34 14.77 -27.45 -8.74
CA HIS A 34 14.05 -26.20 -8.96
C HIS A 34 13.81 -25.48 -7.62
N MET A 35 14.72 -24.61 -7.21
CA MET A 35 14.37 -23.50 -6.35
C MET A 35 13.43 -22.65 -7.19
N ASP A 36 12.21 -22.45 -6.69
CA ASP A 36 11.17 -21.62 -7.31
C ASP A 36 11.80 -20.42 -8.01
N GLU A 37 11.77 -20.38 -9.35
CA GLU A 37 12.50 -19.35 -10.09
C GLU A 37 11.81 -17.99 -9.86
N TRP A 38 12.52 -17.05 -9.25
CA TRP A 38 12.07 -15.69 -8.98
C TRP A 38 12.70 -14.71 -9.98
N THR A 39 11.98 -13.64 -10.32
CA THR A 39 12.52 -12.51 -11.09
C THR A 39 12.28 -11.21 -10.32
N PRO A 40 13.27 -10.30 -10.24
CA PRO A 40 13.09 -9.00 -9.65
C PRO A 40 12.34 -8.09 -10.63
N VAL A 41 11.30 -7.40 -10.17
CA VAL A 41 10.41 -6.59 -11.03
C VAL A 41 10.40 -5.11 -10.66
N PHE A 42 10.53 -4.79 -9.37
CA PHE A 42 10.63 -3.41 -8.89
C PHE A 42 11.53 -3.33 -7.67
N VAL A 43 12.00 -2.13 -7.37
CA VAL A 43 12.68 -1.81 -6.10
C VAL A 43 12.00 -0.63 -5.41
N LEU A 44 12.08 -0.61 -4.08
CA LEU A 44 11.47 0.38 -3.20
C LEU A 44 12.57 0.92 -2.27
N PRO A 45 13.17 2.09 -2.58
CA PRO A 45 14.39 2.55 -1.90
C PRO A 45 14.13 3.28 -0.57
N ASN A 46 12.87 3.51 -0.19
CA ASN A 46 12.48 4.26 1.01
C ASN A 46 11.92 3.38 2.13
N VAL A 47 11.95 2.05 1.96
CA VAL A 47 11.58 1.09 2.99
C VAL A 47 12.60 -0.04 2.99
N GLU A 48 13.13 -0.35 4.17
CA GLU A 48 13.95 -1.52 4.42
C GLU A 48 13.10 -2.55 5.17
N LEU A 49 13.11 -3.80 4.74
CA LEU A 49 12.37 -4.85 5.44
C LEU A 49 13.29 -5.64 6.37
N GLU A 50 12.80 -5.98 7.55
CA GLU A 50 13.48 -6.95 8.41
C GLU A 50 13.36 -8.37 7.82
N GLU A 51 12.16 -8.71 7.36
CA GLU A 51 11.80 -10.00 6.79
C GLU A 51 10.98 -9.85 5.50
N ALA A 52 10.99 -10.87 4.65
CA ALA A 52 10.20 -10.87 3.43
C ALA A 52 8.69 -10.93 3.72
N ILE A 53 7.91 -10.12 3.00
CA ILE A 53 6.45 -10.10 3.07
C ILE A 53 5.92 -10.98 1.94
N GLU A 54 5.53 -12.20 2.30
CA GLU A 54 5.14 -13.24 1.36
C GLU A 54 3.74 -13.03 0.76
N GLY A 55 3.68 -12.96 -0.57
CA GLY A 55 2.43 -12.91 -1.33
C GLY A 55 2.07 -14.22 -2.02
N GLY A 56 3.00 -15.16 -2.18
CA GLY A 56 2.84 -16.37 -3.00
C GLY A 56 3.45 -16.16 -4.39
N PRO A 57 2.67 -15.68 -5.40
CA PRO A 57 3.22 -15.34 -6.72
C PRO A 57 4.08 -14.07 -6.76
N ALA A 58 4.07 -13.28 -5.69
CA ALA A 58 4.91 -12.09 -5.50
C ALA A 58 5.42 -12.03 -4.06
N VAL A 59 6.53 -11.34 -3.82
CA VAL A 59 7.11 -11.10 -2.49
C VAL A 59 7.83 -9.75 -2.46
N LEU A 60 7.65 -8.98 -1.39
CA LEU A 60 8.59 -7.90 -1.08
C LEU A 60 9.67 -8.47 -0.20
N ALA A 61 10.91 -8.46 -0.68
CA ALA A 61 12.04 -9.09 -0.04
C ALA A 61 13.11 -8.04 0.28
N PRO A 62 13.73 -8.06 1.48
CA PRO A 62 14.89 -7.23 1.73
C PRO A 62 16.10 -7.63 0.87
N ALA A 63 17.10 -6.76 0.78
CA ALA A 63 18.30 -7.02 0.00
C ALA A 63 19.09 -8.26 0.48
N HIS A 64 18.99 -8.60 1.76
CA HIS A 64 19.59 -9.80 2.36
C HIS A 64 18.73 -11.07 2.26
N ASP A 65 17.57 -11.02 1.60
CA ASP A 65 16.76 -12.23 1.39
C ASP A 65 17.54 -13.25 0.53
N PRO A 66 17.50 -14.56 0.88
CA PRO A 66 18.22 -15.58 0.13
C PRO A 66 17.92 -15.59 -1.37
N ARG A 67 16.69 -15.28 -1.79
CA ARG A 67 16.30 -15.21 -3.21
C ARG A 67 16.98 -14.04 -3.91
N VAL A 68 17.07 -12.88 -3.26
CA VAL A 68 17.75 -11.70 -3.80
C VAL A 68 19.25 -11.96 -3.91
N ILE A 69 19.86 -12.59 -2.90
CA ILE A 69 21.28 -12.95 -2.90
C ILE A 69 21.60 -13.89 -4.07
N VAL A 70 20.81 -14.95 -4.28
CA VAL A 70 20.99 -15.88 -5.41
C VAL A 70 20.90 -15.14 -6.74
N LEU A 71 19.91 -14.27 -6.91
CA LEU A 71 19.76 -13.46 -8.13
C LEU A 71 20.94 -12.52 -8.36
N CYS A 72 21.49 -11.91 -7.31
CA CYS A 72 22.68 -11.06 -7.41
C CYS A 72 23.95 -11.83 -7.76
N GLN A 73 24.04 -13.10 -7.36
CA GLN A 73 25.15 -13.99 -7.73
C GLN A 73 25.05 -14.44 -9.19
N GLU A 74 23.82 -14.68 -9.67
CA GLU A 74 23.56 -15.06 -11.06
C GLU A 74 23.71 -13.87 -12.03
N TYR A 75 23.27 -12.69 -11.62
CA TYR A 75 23.24 -11.48 -12.44
C TYR A 75 24.07 -10.34 -11.81
N ALA A 76 25.31 -10.19 -12.27
CA ALA A 76 26.24 -9.16 -11.75
C ALA A 76 25.73 -7.72 -11.92
N SER A 77 24.93 -7.46 -12.96
CA SER A 77 24.24 -6.18 -13.18
C SER A 77 23.25 -5.88 -12.07
N LEU A 78 22.49 -6.88 -11.59
CA LEU A 78 21.54 -6.73 -10.48
C LEU A 78 22.25 -6.36 -9.20
N SER A 79 23.33 -7.08 -8.88
CA SER A 79 24.20 -6.71 -7.76
C SER A 79 24.72 -5.28 -7.89
N THR A 80 25.17 -4.88 -9.08
CA THR A 80 25.65 -3.51 -9.34
C THR A 80 24.54 -2.47 -9.13
N PHE A 81 23.33 -2.74 -9.62
CA PHE A 81 22.19 -1.83 -9.50
C PHE A 81 21.74 -1.63 -8.06
N LEU A 82 21.56 -2.72 -7.29
CA LEU A 82 21.08 -2.64 -5.91
C LEU A 82 22.11 -1.96 -4.99
N ASN A 83 23.41 -2.13 -5.24
CA ASN A 83 24.50 -1.51 -4.47
C ASN A 83 24.77 -0.03 -4.81
N ARG A 84 23.92 0.61 -5.63
CA ARG A 84 24.11 1.99 -6.10
C ARG A 84 23.01 2.95 -5.64
N PHE A 85 22.17 2.52 -4.71
CA PHE A 85 21.21 3.38 -4.06
C PHE A 85 21.86 4.10 -2.87
N THR A 86 21.68 5.42 -2.85
CA THR A 86 22.06 6.25 -1.71
C THR A 86 20.89 7.12 -1.27
N ASP A 87 20.98 7.72 -0.09
CA ASP A 87 20.08 8.79 0.32
C ASP A 87 20.50 10.15 -0.29
N ALA A 88 19.85 11.22 0.18
CA ALA A 88 20.14 12.60 -0.24
C ALA A 88 21.54 13.09 0.17
N PHE A 89 22.17 12.43 1.13
CA PHE A 89 23.47 12.78 1.70
C PHE A 89 24.61 11.89 1.19
N GLY A 90 24.28 10.89 0.35
CA GLY A 90 25.24 9.95 -0.22
C GLY A 90 25.49 8.71 0.65
N GLU A 91 24.73 8.54 1.74
CA GLU A 91 24.79 7.34 2.56
C GLU A 91 24.15 6.18 1.80
N SER A 92 24.81 5.02 1.80
CA SER A 92 24.31 3.82 1.10
C SER A 92 23.02 3.34 1.73
N CYS A 93 22.07 2.90 0.91
CA CYS A 93 20.86 2.24 1.40
C CYS A 93 20.56 0.95 0.64
N ALA A 94 19.91 0.01 1.33
CA ALA A 94 19.53 -1.28 0.79
C ALA A 94 18.06 -1.24 0.36
N PRO A 95 17.76 -1.15 -0.96
CA PRO A 95 16.38 -1.08 -1.40
C PRO A 95 15.67 -2.42 -1.19
N THR A 96 14.39 -2.37 -0.82
CA THR A 96 13.52 -3.54 -0.85
C THR A 96 13.23 -3.94 -2.29
N VAL A 97 13.24 -5.23 -2.59
CA VAL A 97 13.04 -5.77 -3.94
C VAL A 97 11.70 -6.49 -4.02
N LEU A 98 10.86 -6.10 -4.97
CA LEU A 98 9.67 -6.85 -5.34
C LEU A 98 10.08 -7.97 -6.31
N LEU A 99 10.01 -9.21 -5.84
CA LEU A 99 10.20 -10.39 -6.67
C LEU A 99 8.84 -10.96 -7.09
N ARG A 100 8.83 -11.59 -8.27
CA ARG A 100 7.69 -12.32 -8.81
C ARG A 100 8.13 -13.72 -9.20
N ARG A 101 7.31 -14.74 -8.97
CA ARG A 101 7.61 -16.09 -9.48
C ARG A 101 7.53 -16.11 -11.02
N LEU A 102 8.46 -16.80 -11.68
CA LEU A 102 8.43 -16.96 -13.14
C LEU A 102 7.27 -17.83 -13.62
N ASP A 103 6.80 -18.75 -12.79
CA ASP A 103 5.65 -19.63 -13.04
C ASP A 103 4.30 -18.98 -12.68
N ALA A 104 4.29 -17.75 -12.16
CA ALA A 104 3.05 -17.06 -11.78
C ALA A 104 2.11 -16.91 -12.98
N PRO A 105 0.78 -17.10 -12.82
CA PRO A 105 -0.20 -16.86 -13.88
C PRO A 105 -0.09 -15.45 -14.48
N ALA A 106 -0.44 -15.29 -15.76
CA ALA A 106 -0.29 -14.02 -16.49
C ALA A 106 -1.00 -12.83 -15.81
N THR A 107 -2.12 -13.08 -15.14
CA THR A 107 -2.88 -12.10 -14.35
C THR A 107 -2.06 -11.46 -13.23
N PHE A 108 -1.18 -12.23 -12.58
CA PHE A 108 -0.24 -11.75 -11.56
C PHE A 108 0.97 -11.00 -12.13
N ARG A 109 1.22 -11.10 -13.44
CA ARG A 109 2.34 -10.42 -14.10
C ARG A 109 2.00 -8.98 -14.48
N THR A 110 0.75 -8.57 -14.31
CA THR A 110 0.29 -7.23 -14.65
C THR A 110 0.77 -6.18 -13.63
N ILE A 111 0.97 -4.95 -14.10
CA ILE A 111 1.28 -3.82 -13.21
C ILE A 111 0.15 -3.58 -12.20
N ASP A 112 -1.11 -3.83 -12.59
CA ASP A 112 -2.26 -3.73 -11.68
C ASP A 112 -2.14 -4.72 -10.52
N ALA A 113 -1.79 -5.98 -10.78
CA ALA A 113 -1.60 -6.98 -9.73
C ALA A 113 -0.45 -6.63 -8.78
N LEU A 114 0.71 -6.26 -9.34
CA LEU A 114 1.90 -5.92 -8.57
C LEU A 114 1.72 -4.64 -7.74
N SER A 115 1.13 -3.59 -8.34
CA SER A 115 0.81 -2.36 -7.61
C SER A 115 -0.26 -2.58 -6.54
N SER A 116 -1.25 -3.46 -6.78
CA SER A 116 -2.23 -3.85 -5.77
C SER A 116 -1.62 -4.62 -4.60
N PHE A 117 -0.63 -5.49 -4.87
CA PHE A 117 0.15 -6.17 -3.83
C PHE A 117 0.98 -5.18 -3.00
N ARG A 118 1.59 -4.18 -3.64
CA ARG A 118 2.25 -3.09 -2.91
C ARG A 118 1.23 -2.29 -2.09
N ASN A 119 0.10 -1.91 -2.68
CA ASN A 119 -0.91 -1.07 -2.02
C ASN A 119 -1.50 -1.73 -0.78
N LEU A 120 -1.77 -3.05 -0.81
CA LEU A 120 -2.31 -3.75 0.36
C LEU A 120 -1.29 -3.81 1.50
N ILE A 121 0.00 -3.93 1.20
CA ILE A 121 1.07 -3.87 2.22
C ILE A 121 1.13 -2.47 2.80
N ALA A 122 1.24 -1.45 1.94
CA ALA A 122 1.31 -0.06 2.35
C ALA A 122 0.11 0.33 3.24
N LEU A 123 -1.11 -0.09 2.88
CA LEU A 123 -2.32 0.21 3.65
C LEU A 123 -2.56 -0.72 4.85
N SER A 124 -1.72 -1.74 5.04
CA SER A 124 -1.65 -2.48 6.30
C SER A 124 -0.63 -1.86 7.28
N VAL A 125 0.16 -0.89 6.85
CA VAL A 125 1.20 -0.22 7.66
C VAL A 125 0.83 1.24 7.93
N ILE A 126 0.56 2.02 6.88
CA ILE A 126 0.43 3.47 6.96
C ILE A 126 -0.72 3.93 7.85
N PRO A 127 -1.93 3.36 7.78
CA PRO A 127 -2.99 3.73 8.72
C PRO A 127 -2.53 3.51 10.16
N TYR A 128 -1.85 2.40 10.45
CA TYR A 128 -1.40 2.08 11.80
C TYR A 128 -0.35 3.07 12.30
N GLY A 129 0.66 3.39 11.47
CA GLY A 129 1.62 4.45 11.79
C GLY A 129 0.93 5.78 12.09
N ARG A 130 -0.05 6.18 11.27
CA ARG A 130 -0.83 7.42 11.50
C ARG A 130 -1.69 7.38 12.77
N ALA A 131 -2.27 6.23 13.10
CA ALA A 131 -3.00 6.05 14.36
C ALA A 131 -2.06 6.17 15.55
N PHE A 132 -0.89 5.53 15.47
CA PHE A 132 0.14 5.62 16.49
C PHE A 132 0.57 7.08 16.72
N ALA A 133 0.91 7.82 15.66
CA ALA A 133 1.28 9.24 15.72
C ALA A 133 0.19 10.16 16.30
N LEU A 134 -1.09 9.78 16.23
CA LEU A 134 -2.17 10.53 16.88
C LEU A 134 -2.16 10.31 18.40
N ASN A 135 -1.80 9.11 18.87
CA ASN A 135 -1.73 8.79 20.29
C ASN A 135 -0.42 9.30 20.89
N ASP A 136 0.71 8.90 20.30
CA ASP A 136 2.06 9.25 20.72
C ASP A 136 2.96 9.51 19.50
N TRP A 137 3.63 10.66 19.46
CA TRP A 137 4.59 10.96 18.40
C TRP A 137 5.97 10.44 18.79
N SER A 138 6.44 9.36 18.15
CA SER A 138 7.85 8.95 18.21
C SER A 138 8.65 9.51 17.02
N GLY A 139 8.02 9.60 15.83
CA GLY A 139 8.64 10.15 14.62
C GLY A 139 9.41 9.12 13.79
N GLU A 140 9.37 7.85 14.18
CA GLU A 140 10.08 6.74 13.52
C GLU A 140 9.19 5.94 12.56
N GLU A 141 7.86 6.15 12.58
CA GLU A 141 6.92 5.30 11.85
C GLU A 141 6.73 5.70 10.37
N ILE A 142 6.28 4.72 9.57
CA ILE A 142 5.98 4.92 8.15
C ILE A 142 4.58 5.54 7.97
N PHE A 143 4.53 6.82 7.61
CA PHE A 143 3.27 7.58 7.48
C PHE A 143 2.79 7.83 6.05
N PHE A 144 3.68 7.66 5.08
CA PHE A 144 3.45 8.12 3.71
C PHE A 144 3.61 7.00 2.70
N GLY A 145 2.75 7.00 1.69
CA GLY A 145 2.72 5.96 0.65
C GLY A 145 3.99 5.90 -0.19
N GLU A 146 4.74 7.00 -0.28
CA GLU A 146 5.99 7.09 -1.02
C GLU A 146 7.09 6.18 -0.46
N SER A 147 7.04 5.82 0.83
CA SER A 147 7.93 4.78 1.39
C SER A 147 7.83 3.47 0.61
N PHE A 148 6.65 3.20 0.03
CA PHE A 148 6.38 2.02 -0.80
C PHE A 148 6.34 2.33 -2.31
N ALA A 149 6.88 3.46 -2.78
CA ALA A 149 6.88 3.79 -4.20
C ALA A 149 7.79 2.83 -5.00
N PHE A 150 7.30 2.36 -6.15
CA PHE A 150 8.16 1.68 -7.11
C PHE A 150 9.13 2.67 -7.73
N TYR A 151 10.41 2.32 -7.72
CA TYR A 151 11.43 3.07 -8.42
C TYR A 151 11.23 2.96 -9.94
N PRO A 152 11.35 4.06 -10.71
CA PRO A 152 11.03 4.06 -12.14
C PRO A 152 12.06 3.32 -13.00
N TRP A 153 13.29 3.16 -12.50
CA TRP A 153 14.34 2.39 -13.14
C TRP A 153 14.40 0.97 -12.59
N MET A 154 14.46 0.00 -13.49
CA MET A 154 14.66 -1.40 -13.13
C MET A 154 15.53 -2.07 -14.19
N ILE A 155 16.26 -3.12 -13.81
CA ILE A 155 16.95 -3.97 -14.77
C ILE A 155 15.92 -4.79 -15.55
N GLU A 156 16.05 -4.80 -16.88
CA GLU A 156 15.20 -5.60 -17.77
C GLU A 156 15.91 -6.90 -18.19
N GLU A 157 15.15 -8.00 -18.30
CA GLU A 157 15.63 -9.28 -18.87
C GLU A 157 16.25 -9.05 -20.27
N PRO A 158 17.45 -9.58 -20.56
CA PRO A 158 18.20 -10.63 -19.85
C PRO A 158 19.16 -10.12 -18.75
N TYR A 159 18.81 -9.02 -18.08
CA TYR A 159 19.56 -8.39 -17.00
C TYR A 159 20.87 -7.72 -17.44
N GLU A 160 20.85 -6.99 -18.55
CA GLU A 160 22.05 -6.29 -19.04
C GLU A 160 21.92 -4.77 -18.99
N VAL A 161 20.69 -4.25 -19.13
CA VAL A 161 20.40 -2.82 -19.24
C VAL A 161 19.38 -2.38 -18.21
N LEU A 162 19.48 -1.13 -17.79
CA LEU A 162 18.44 -0.46 -17.02
C LEU A 162 17.38 0.09 -17.95
N LYS A 163 16.13 -0.07 -17.57
CA LYS A 163 14.99 0.48 -18.27
C LYS A 163 14.17 1.38 -17.35
N CYS A 164 13.89 2.58 -17.85
CA CYS A 164 12.83 3.42 -17.32
C CYS A 164 11.60 3.27 -18.20
N LYS A 165 10.45 2.99 -17.61
CA LYS A 165 9.16 2.97 -18.32
C LYS A 165 8.09 3.68 -17.49
N THR A 166 7.93 4.97 -17.77
CA THR A 166 6.88 5.83 -17.21
C THR A 166 6.07 6.44 -18.35
N PRO A 167 4.90 7.06 -18.07
CA PRO A 167 4.17 7.82 -19.09
C PRO A 167 4.97 8.97 -19.71
N ALA A 168 5.98 9.49 -19.02
CA ALA A 168 6.80 10.60 -19.47
C ALA A 168 8.09 10.15 -20.20
N VAL A 169 8.65 8.99 -19.82
CA VAL A 169 9.97 8.54 -20.26
C VAL A 169 9.95 7.06 -20.56
N THR A 170 10.51 6.67 -21.72
CA THR A 170 10.89 5.29 -22.02
C THR A 170 12.34 5.31 -22.50
N GLU A 171 13.24 4.75 -21.69
CA GLU A 171 14.68 4.91 -21.91
C GLU A 171 15.46 3.68 -21.44
N LEU A 172 16.59 3.40 -22.11
CA LEU A 172 17.55 2.38 -21.74
C LEU A 172 18.87 3.04 -21.33
N GLN A 173 19.48 2.56 -20.25
CA GLN A 173 20.72 3.11 -19.70
C GLN A 173 21.68 2.01 -19.23
N ASP A 174 22.97 2.35 -19.17
CA ASP A 174 24.00 1.47 -18.62
C ASP A 174 23.91 1.46 -17.08
N VAL A 175 23.84 0.25 -16.51
CA VAL A 175 23.87 0.05 -15.05
C VAL A 175 25.12 0.66 -14.41
N GLN A 176 26.23 0.74 -15.15
CA GLN A 176 27.50 1.34 -14.71
C GLN A 176 27.46 2.86 -14.58
N LEU A 177 26.46 3.53 -15.15
CA LEU A 177 26.25 4.97 -14.96
C LEU A 177 25.19 5.28 -13.90
N PHE A 178 24.46 4.26 -13.45
CA PHE A 178 23.36 4.44 -12.51
C PHE A 178 23.79 4.99 -11.15
N ARG A 179 22.96 5.89 -10.63
CA ARG A 179 23.01 6.47 -9.29
C ARG A 179 21.58 6.51 -8.76
N GLY A 180 21.20 5.47 -8.03
CA GLY A 180 19.89 5.39 -7.42
C GLY A 180 19.81 6.33 -6.23
N GLN A 181 18.65 6.94 -6.01
CA GLN A 181 18.43 7.82 -4.87
C GLN A 181 17.11 7.46 -4.20
N SER A 182 17.11 7.37 -2.87
CA SER A 182 15.86 7.39 -2.11
C SER A 182 15.18 8.76 -2.24
N LEU A 183 13.89 8.84 -1.95
CA LEU A 183 13.18 10.11 -1.98
C LEU A 183 13.71 11.03 -0.86
N PRO A 184 14.24 12.24 -1.18
CA PRO A 184 14.90 13.10 -0.20
C PRO A 184 13.96 13.70 0.85
N GLY A 185 12.65 13.70 0.57
CA GLY A 185 11.63 14.20 1.49
C GLY A 185 11.20 13.18 2.56
N LEU A 186 11.76 11.96 2.55
CA LEU A 186 11.38 10.91 3.47
C LEU A 186 12.60 10.24 4.10
N PRO A 187 12.52 9.86 5.40
CA PRO A 187 13.49 8.94 5.96
C PRO A 187 13.39 7.58 5.27
N ILE A 188 14.50 6.85 5.25
CA ILE A 188 14.50 5.42 4.96
C ILE A 188 14.14 4.74 6.27
N SER A 189 12.97 4.10 6.31
CA SER A 189 12.46 3.46 7.53
C SER A 189 12.59 1.95 7.44
N SER A 190 12.98 1.34 8.56
CA SER A 190 12.87 -0.10 8.74
C SER A 190 11.41 -0.48 9.03
N LEU A 191 10.91 -1.51 8.36
CA LEU A 191 9.59 -2.07 8.58
C LEU A 191 9.73 -3.42 9.30
N GLU A 192 9.45 -3.39 10.59
CA GLU A 192 9.32 -4.60 11.40
C GLU A 192 7.92 -5.23 11.23
N ARG A 193 7.85 -6.53 11.51
CA ARG A 193 6.62 -7.32 11.43
C ARG A 193 5.52 -6.86 12.41
N SER A 194 5.90 -6.17 13.48
CA SER A 194 5.01 -5.62 14.51
C SER A 194 4.18 -4.43 14.00
N TYR A 195 4.68 -3.69 13.00
CA TYR A 195 4.02 -2.52 12.43
C TYR A 195 3.06 -2.84 11.28
N ILE A 196 2.93 -4.11 10.92
CA ILE A 196 1.97 -4.58 9.91
C ILE A 196 0.70 -5.01 10.63
N ASP A 197 -0.42 -4.35 10.35
CA ASP A 197 -1.76 -4.79 10.79
C ASP A 197 -2.06 -6.17 10.19
N ARG A 198 -1.68 -7.22 10.91
CA ARG A 198 -1.71 -8.59 10.39
C ARG A 198 -3.13 -9.07 10.11
N PRO A 199 -4.14 -8.83 10.97
CA PRO A 199 -5.52 -9.18 10.64
C PRO A 199 -5.98 -8.60 9.31
N LEU A 200 -5.68 -7.31 9.05
CA LEU A 200 -6.01 -6.69 7.78
C LEU A 200 -5.20 -7.28 6.64
N PHE A 201 -3.88 -7.34 6.79
CA PHE A 201 -2.96 -7.80 5.76
C PHE A 201 -3.32 -9.20 5.26
N GLN A 202 -3.61 -10.13 6.18
CA GLN A 202 -3.97 -11.51 5.84
C GLN A 202 -5.25 -11.58 5.00
N GLU A 203 -6.29 -10.84 5.40
CA GLU A 203 -7.53 -10.80 4.64
C GLU A 203 -7.30 -10.13 3.27
N LEU A 204 -6.63 -8.97 3.22
CA LEU A 204 -6.34 -8.29 1.96
C LEU A 204 -5.51 -9.17 1.01
N LEU A 205 -4.52 -9.90 1.53
CA LEU A 205 -3.71 -10.81 0.73
C LEU A 205 -4.55 -11.96 0.16
N MET A 206 -5.44 -12.54 0.96
CA MET A 206 -6.38 -13.56 0.50
C MET A 206 -7.28 -13.02 -0.62
N ARG A 207 -7.83 -11.82 -0.44
CA ARG A 207 -8.68 -11.14 -1.44
C ARG A 207 -7.90 -10.78 -2.70
N TRP A 208 -6.61 -10.47 -2.57
CA TRP A 208 -5.72 -10.17 -3.69
C TRP A 208 -5.49 -11.41 -4.55
N ARG A 209 -5.15 -12.54 -3.91
CA ARG A 209 -5.02 -13.82 -4.61
C ARG A 209 -6.30 -14.17 -5.34
N ARG A 210 -7.43 -14.13 -4.63
CA ARG A 210 -8.75 -14.42 -5.21
C ARG A 210 -9.07 -13.55 -6.42
N ARG A 211 -8.75 -12.24 -6.38
CA ARG A 211 -8.97 -11.32 -7.50
C ARG A 211 -8.17 -11.70 -8.73
N TYR A 212 -6.89 -12.02 -8.57
CA TYR A 212 -5.99 -12.23 -9.70
C TYR A 212 -5.88 -13.70 -10.12
N GLU A 213 -6.34 -14.66 -9.31
CA GLU A 213 -6.53 -16.06 -9.70
C GLU A 213 -7.82 -16.24 -10.51
N SER A 214 -8.86 -15.44 -10.24
CA SER A 214 -10.14 -15.55 -10.93
C SER A 214 -10.10 -14.92 -12.32
N ALA A 215 -10.63 -15.63 -13.32
CA ALA A 215 -10.91 -15.07 -14.64
C ALA A 215 -12.02 -14.00 -14.59
N GLU A 216 -12.94 -14.12 -13.63
CA GLU A 216 -14.07 -13.22 -13.41
C GLU A 216 -14.05 -12.75 -11.94
N PRO A 217 -13.27 -11.71 -11.60
CA PRO A 217 -13.17 -11.24 -10.23
C PRO A 217 -14.50 -10.69 -9.73
N SER A 218 -14.82 -10.93 -8.46
CA SER A 218 -16.05 -10.43 -7.86
C SER A 218 -16.06 -8.89 -7.86
N ARG A 219 -17.25 -8.28 -7.99
CA ARG A 219 -17.39 -6.81 -7.91
C ARG A 219 -16.83 -6.25 -6.60
N SER A 220 -16.98 -6.98 -5.49
CA SER A 220 -16.42 -6.61 -4.19
C SER A 220 -14.88 -6.56 -4.21
N ASP A 221 -14.22 -7.52 -4.87
CA ASP A 221 -12.76 -7.48 -5.07
C ASP A 221 -12.34 -6.37 -6.03
N ILE A 222 -13.14 -6.11 -7.07
CA ILE A 222 -12.89 -4.99 -7.98
C ILE A 222 -12.89 -3.67 -7.22
N ALA A 223 -13.95 -3.43 -6.44
CA ALA A 223 -14.11 -2.25 -5.61
C ALA A 223 -13.01 -2.14 -4.55
N LEU A 224 -12.69 -3.24 -3.85
CA LEU A 224 -11.66 -3.26 -2.81
C LEU A 224 -10.31 -2.72 -3.32
N PHE A 225 -9.74 -3.31 -4.39
CA PHE A 225 -8.41 -2.84 -4.83
C PHE A 225 -8.45 -1.51 -5.60
N ARG A 226 -9.60 -1.12 -6.16
CA ARG A 226 -9.78 0.26 -6.64
C ARG A 226 -9.74 1.25 -5.48
N SER A 227 -10.39 0.91 -4.37
CA SER A 227 -10.35 1.72 -3.15
C SER A 227 -8.95 1.74 -2.54
N LEU A 228 -8.25 0.60 -2.46
CA LEU A 228 -6.87 0.56 -1.96
C LEU A 228 -5.93 1.36 -2.86
N ASN A 229 -6.12 1.35 -4.18
CA ASN A 229 -5.36 2.22 -5.07
C ASN A 229 -5.62 3.71 -4.76
N MET A 230 -6.88 4.09 -4.60
CA MET A 230 -7.26 5.46 -4.24
C MET A 230 -6.69 5.88 -2.88
N ALA A 231 -6.84 5.03 -1.86
CA ALA A 231 -6.32 5.24 -0.52
C ALA A 231 -4.78 5.29 -0.49
N TYR A 232 -4.10 4.49 -1.31
CA TYR A 232 -2.64 4.57 -1.44
C TYR A 232 -2.22 5.95 -1.94
N HIS A 233 -2.87 6.47 -3.00
CA HIS A 233 -2.59 7.83 -3.48
C HIS A 233 -2.99 8.91 -2.46
N ALA A 234 -4.05 8.69 -1.69
CA ALA A 234 -4.43 9.57 -0.59
C ALA A 234 -3.45 9.50 0.61
N SER A 235 -2.64 8.44 0.70
CA SER A 235 -1.63 8.27 1.75
C SER A 235 -0.31 8.96 1.43
N LEU A 236 -0.14 9.47 0.22
CA LEU A 236 1.06 10.19 -0.20
C LEU A 236 1.24 11.50 0.57
N MET A 237 2.47 12.02 0.59
CA MET A 237 2.72 13.37 1.07
C MET A 237 1.91 14.38 0.24
N PRO A 238 1.21 15.35 0.86
CA PRO A 238 0.42 16.32 0.12
C PRO A 238 1.24 17.12 -0.90
N ALA A 239 2.44 17.55 -0.50
CA ALA A 239 3.49 18.07 -1.37
C ALA A 239 4.85 17.87 -0.67
N ALA A 240 5.92 18.44 -1.25
CA ALA A 240 7.23 18.45 -0.62
C ALA A 240 7.34 19.66 0.33
N GLY A 241 8.47 20.38 0.29
CA GLY A 241 8.70 21.58 1.11
C GLY A 241 7.77 22.77 0.81
N ASP A 242 6.97 22.69 -0.24
CA ASP A 242 6.03 23.72 -0.71
C ASP A 242 4.56 23.43 -0.37
N THR A 243 4.31 22.51 0.57
CA THR A 243 2.96 22.10 0.98
C THR A 243 2.07 23.28 1.37
N THR A 244 0.92 23.40 0.70
CA THR A 244 -0.16 24.32 1.05
C THR A 244 -1.37 23.59 1.62
N PHE A 245 -2.29 24.35 2.23
CA PHE A 245 -3.57 23.78 2.68
C PHE A 245 -4.43 23.25 1.51
N TYR A 246 -4.23 23.73 0.28
CA TYR A 246 -4.89 23.20 -0.91
C TYR A 246 -4.44 21.77 -1.24
N ASP A 247 -3.17 21.47 -1.03
CA ASP A 247 -2.63 20.12 -1.25
C ASP A 247 -3.23 19.14 -0.25
N VAL A 248 -3.34 19.53 1.02
CA VAL A 248 -4.03 18.73 2.05
C VAL A 248 -5.51 18.51 1.70
N GLY A 249 -6.21 19.56 1.24
CA GLY A 249 -7.60 19.46 0.78
C GLY A 249 -7.79 18.48 -0.38
N ARG A 250 -6.84 18.45 -1.34
CA ARG A 250 -6.82 17.47 -2.43
C ARG A 250 -6.66 16.04 -1.93
N ILE A 251 -5.79 15.83 -0.95
CA ILE A 251 -5.62 14.51 -0.35
C ILE A 251 -6.88 14.07 0.41
N VAL A 252 -7.56 14.96 1.14
CA VAL A 252 -8.86 14.66 1.78
C VAL A 252 -9.89 14.20 0.75
N ALA A 253 -9.92 14.83 -0.43
CA ALA A 253 -10.80 14.40 -1.52
C ALA A 253 -10.53 12.97 -2.01
N LEU A 254 -9.26 12.55 -2.06
CA LEU A 254 -8.88 11.18 -2.43
C LEU A 254 -9.32 10.17 -1.36
N TRP A 255 -9.14 10.49 -0.07
CA TRP A 255 -9.64 9.65 1.02
C TRP A 255 -11.16 9.47 0.96
N VAL A 256 -11.91 10.55 0.75
CA VAL A 256 -13.37 10.49 0.57
C VAL A 256 -13.74 9.60 -0.63
N SER A 257 -13.03 9.72 -1.75
CA SER A 257 -13.24 8.86 -2.91
C SER A 257 -12.96 7.38 -2.60
N ALA A 258 -11.97 7.07 -1.76
CA ALA A 258 -11.70 5.70 -1.33
C ALA A 258 -12.89 5.13 -0.52
N PHE A 259 -13.45 5.89 0.43
CA PHE A 259 -14.67 5.47 1.14
C PHE A 259 -15.83 5.21 0.20
N GLU A 260 -16.05 6.13 -0.76
CA GLU A 260 -17.11 6.03 -1.74
C GLU A 260 -16.97 4.80 -2.64
N ILE A 261 -15.74 4.42 -3.01
CA ILE A 261 -15.52 3.20 -3.79
C ILE A 261 -15.91 1.94 -2.99
N LEU A 262 -15.59 1.87 -1.69
CA LEU A 262 -15.99 0.72 -0.85
C LEU A 262 -17.51 0.65 -0.65
N ALA A 263 -18.17 1.79 -0.48
CA ALA A 263 -19.61 1.86 -0.24
C ALA A 263 -20.44 1.82 -1.54
N HIS A 264 -19.82 1.67 -2.72
CA HIS A 264 -20.53 1.72 -3.99
C HIS A 264 -21.47 0.51 -4.17
N PRO A 265 -22.76 0.73 -4.43
CA PRO A 265 -23.76 -0.35 -4.56
C PRO A 265 -23.71 -1.15 -5.89
N GLY A 266 -22.68 -0.97 -6.73
CA GLY A 266 -22.61 -1.55 -8.08
C GLY A 266 -23.18 -0.66 -9.21
N GLU A 267 -23.30 -1.25 -10.42
CA GLU A 267 -23.41 -0.56 -11.73
C GLU A 267 -24.44 0.57 -11.84
N ASP A 268 -25.64 0.40 -11.27
CA ASP A 268 -26.73 1.38 -11.43
C ASP A 268 -26.96 2.25 -10.20
N GLY A 269 -26.23 2.00 -9.11
CA GLY A 269 -26.43 2.73 -7.88
C GLY A 269 -25.45 3.89 -7.74
N ARG A 270 -25.88 4.94 -7.06
CA ARG A 270 -25.02 6.08 -6.71
C ARG A 270 -24.50 5.90 -5.31
N VAL A 271 -23.21 6.15 -5.12
CA VAL A 271 -22.65 6.33 -3.78
C VAL A 271 -22.77 7.78 -3.36
N ASN A 272 -23.01 7.99 -2.06
CA ASN A 272 -23.02 9.28 -1.43
C ASN A 272 -22.56 9.12 0.03
N ARG A 273 -22.43 10.24 0.73
CA ARG A 273 -22.10 10.30 2.16
C ARG A 273 -22.91 9.33 3.01
N ASN A 274 -24.23 9.25 2.81
CA ASN A 274 -25.08 8.39 3.63
C ASN A 274 -24.75 6.90 3.47
N LYS A 275 -24.36 6.45 2.28
CA LYS A 275 -23.93 5.06 2.05
C LYS A 275 -22.63 4.73 2.77
N VAL A 276 -21.68 5.65 2.82
CA VAL A 276 -20.45 5.48 3.63
C VAL A 276 -20.78 5.44 5.11
N LEU A 277 -21.64 6.33 5.59
CA LEU A 277 -22.09 6.33 6.98
C LEU A 277 -22.85 5.05 7.33
N GLU A 278 -23.71 4.51 6.46
CA GLU A 278 -24.39 3.21 6.64
C GLU A 278 -23.41 2.05 6.76
N LEU A 279 -22.25 2.12 6.09
CA LEU A 279 -21.18 1.14 6.27
C LEU A 279 -20.54 1.29 7.66
N ILE A 280 -20.20 2.51 8.08
CA ILE A 280 -19.62 2.76 9.42
C ILE A 280 -20.60 2.34 10.54
N LYS A 281 -21.93 2.43 10.34
CA LYS A 281 -22.94 2.00 11.34
C LYS A 281 -22.82 0.54 11.74
N GLN A 282 -22.24 -0.31 10.89
CA GLN A 282 -22.12 -1.74 11.13
C GLN A 282 -20.87 -2.09 11.96
N MET A 283 -20.08 -1.10 12.36
CA MET A 283 -18.87 -1.31 13.16
C MET A 283 -19.21 -1.83 14.56
N VAL A 284 -18.47 -2.84 15.01
CA VAL A 284 -18.50 -3.35 16.39
C VAL A 284 -17.25 -2.88 17.12
N TRP A 285 -17.40 -1.81 17.88
CA TRP A 285 -16.30 -1.15 18.59
C TRP A 285 -15.71 -2.05 19.69
N GLN A 286 -14.38 -2.06 19.81
CA GLN A 286 -13.70 -2.71 20.95
C GLN A 286 -13.60 -1.77 22.16
N ASN A 287 -13.50 -0.47 21.89
CA ASN A 287 -13.55 0.63 22.83
C ASN A 287 -14.96 1.25 22.83
N PRO A 288 -15.75 1.05 23.90
CA PRO A 288 -17.13 1.55 24.00
C PRO A 288 -17.26 3.08 23.87
N ASP A 289 -16.21 3.84 24.12
CA ASP A 289 -16.22 5.29 23.99
C ASP A 289 -16.38 5.73 22.53
N CYS A 290 -15.98 4.90 21.57
CA CYS A 290 -16.18 5.18 20.14
C CYS A 290 -17.64 5.03 19.68
N GLU A 291 -18.42 4.18 20.37
CA GLU A 291 -19.85 4.00 20.09
C GLU A 291 -20.70 5.11 20.73
N SER A 292 -20.21 5.66 21.84
CA SER A 292 -20.91 6.68 22.61
C SER A 292 -21.21 7.92 21.76
N PRO A 293 -22.48 8.32 21.63
CA PRO A 293 -22.84 9.37 20.70
C PRO A 293 -22.44 10.73 21.28
N ILE A 294 -21.63 11.48 20.51
CA ILE A 294 -21.17 12.82 20.90
C ILE A 294 -22.09 13.88 20.31
N ILE A 295 -22.28 14.99 21.03
CA ILE A 295 -22.90 16.18 20.46
C ILE A 295 -21.92 16.75 19.44
N ASP A 296 -22.40 17.13 18.26
CA ASP A 296 -21.60 17.79 17.23
C ASP A 296 -20.80 18.96 17.83
N PRO A 297 -19.47 18.81 17.93
CA PRO A 297 -18.66 19.81 18.62
C PRO A 297 -18.55 21.13 17.85
N SER A 298 -18.96 21.16 16.58
CA SER A 298 -19.05 22.41 15.82
C SER A 298 -20.27 23.25 16.22
N GLY A 299 -21.20 22.70 17.01
CA GLY A 299 -22.45 23.34 17.39
C GLY A 299 -23.44 23.53 16.24
N LYS A 300 -23.13 23.02 15.03
CA LYS A 300 -24.00 23.16 13.85
C LYS A 300 -25.25 22.27 13.95
N THR A 301 -25.16 21.16 14.68
CA THR A 301 -26.28 20.22 14.83
C THR A 301 -26.46 19.78 16.29
N GLU A 302 -27.72 19.63 16.73
CA GLU A 302 -28.04 19.05 18.05
C GLU A 302 -28.05 17.51 18.02
N ARG A 303 -27.75 16.91 16.87
CA ARG A 303 -27.77 15.45 16.69
C ARG A 303 -26.57 14.85 17.40
N ARG A 304 -26.82 13.75 18.13
CA ARG A 304 -25.76 12.95 18.72
C ARG A 304 -25.43 11.80 17.78
N GLU A 305 -24.20 11.76 17.31
CA GLU A 305 -23.71 10.72 16.39
C GLU A 305 -22.41 10.11 16.96
N PRO A 306 -22.10 8.83 16.68
CA PRO A 306 -20.81 8.25 17.07
C PRO A 306 -19.64 9.01 16.47
N LEU A 307 -18.48 8.99 17.13
CA LEU A 307 -17.35 9.86 16.77
C LEU A 307 -16.89 9.69 15.31
N ALA A 308 -16.86 8.46 14.80
CA ALA A 308 -16.50 8.18 13.42
C ALA A 308 -17.46 8.81 12.39
N PHE A 309 -18.74 9.00 12.73
CA PHE A 309 -19.72 9.68 11.86
C PHE A 309 -19.36 11.14 11.71
N TRP A 310 -19.06 11.77 12.84
CA TRP A 310 -18.68 13.16 12.87
C TRP A 310 -17.39 13.42 12.08
N ILE A 311 -16.35 12.61 12.29
CA ILE A 311 -15.10 12.71 11.51
C ILE A 311 -15.36 12.50 10.02
N CYS A 312 -16.16 11.49 9.66
CA CYS A 312 -16.54 11.24 8.27
C CYS A 312 -17.27 12.44 7.66
N ASN A 313 -18.26 13.00 8.37
CA ASN A 313 -19.00 14.19 7.93
C ASN A 313 -18.06 15.39 7.74
N ALA A 314 -17.12 15.62 8.67
CA ALA A 314 -16.13 16.68 8.54
C ALA A 314 -15.24 16.51 7.29
N LEU A 315 -14.80 15.28 6.99
CA LEU A 315 -14.04 14.98 5.76
C LEU A 315 -14.87 15.29 4.50
N TYR A 316 -16.16 14.96 4.49
CA TYR A 316 -17.05 15.27 3.37
C TYR A 316 -17.29 16.78 3.20
N GLU A 317 -17.53 17.51 4.30
CA GLU A 317 -17.67 18.96 4.28
C GLU A 317 -16.39 19.61 3.74
N CYS A 318 -15.22 19.18 4.25
CA CYS A 318 -13.92 19.63 3.78
C CYS A 318 -13.76 19.36 2.27
N ARG A 319 -13.94 18.10 1.83
CA ARG A 319 -13.85 17.70 0.42
C ARG A 319 -14.74 18.59 -0.46
N ASN A 320 -15.99 18.81 -0.06
CA ASN A 320 -16.92 19.62 -0.84
C ASN A 320 -16.46 21.08 -0.93
N SER A 321 -15.96 21.66 0.16
CA SER A 321 -15.45 23.03 0.15
C SER A 321 -14.24 23.19 -0.77
N PHE A 322 -13.29 22.26 -0.72
CA PHE A 322 -12.05 22.34 -1.52
C PHE A 322 -12.25 22.04 -3.01
N ILE A 323 -13.15 21.12 -3.39
CA ILE A 323 -13.35 20.76 -4.81
C ILE A 323 -14.30 21.72 -5.53
N HIS A 324 -15.27 22.31 -4.83
CA HIS A 324 -16.33 23.11 -5.46
C HIS A 324 -16.06 24.62 -5.51
N GLY A 325 -14.83 25.05 -5.18
CA GLY A 325 -14.45 26.46 -5.24
C GLY A 325 -15.10 27.33 -4.16
N ASN A 326 -15.55 26.71 -3.06
CA ASN A 326 -16.02 27.47 -1.90
C ASN A 326 -14.83 28.17 -1.23
N PRO A 327 -15.05 29.29 -0.51
CA PRO A 327 -14.03 29.87 0.33
C PRO A 327 -13.52 28.85 1.37
N VAL A 328 -12.21 28.65 1.42
CA VAL A 328 -11.54 27.73 2.33
C VAL A 328 -10.37 28.43 3.02
N SER A 329 -10.08 28.02 4.25
CA SER A 329 -8.93 28.50 5.05
C SER A 329 -8.18 27.32 5.67
N ALA A 330 -6.98 27.57 6.20
CA ALA A 330 -6.23 26.56 6.96
C ALA A 330 -7.04 26.03 8.16
N ASP A 331 -7.86 26.87 8.80
CA ASP A 331 -8.73 26.47 9.90
C ASP A 331 -9.83 25.49 9.47
N SER A 332 -10.18 25.47 8.18
CA SER A 332 -11.15 24.51 7.62
C SER A 332 -10.62 23.07 7.65
N LEU A 333 -9.32 22.88 7.87
CA LEU A 333 -8.66 21.58 8.01
C LEU A 333 -8.44 21.18 9.47
N ARG A 334 -8.92 21.94 10.44
CA ARG A 334 -8.72 21.67 11.88
C ARG A 334 -10.01 21.22 12.53
N LEU A 335 -9.89 20.25 13.45
CA LEU A 335 -11.01 19.82 14.26
C LEU A 335 -11.27 20.84 15.38
N PRO A 336 -12.53 21.24 15.63
CA PRO A 336 -12.86 22.33 16.54
C PRO A 336 -12.49 22.09 18.01
N VAL A 337 -12.42 20.83 18.47
CA VAL A 337 -12.16 20.51 19.89
C VAL A 337 -10.68 20.27 20.16
N SER A 338 -10.07 19.42 19.35
CA SER A 338 -8.68 19.00 19.56
C SER A 338 -7.66 19.92 18.90
N ASP A 339 -8.09 20.82 18.00
CA ASP A 339 -7.24 21.62 17.12
C ASP A 339 -6.27 20.77 16.27
N ARG A 340 -6.58 19.49 16.10
CA ARG A 340 -5.78 18.57 15.29
C ARG A 340 -6.20 18.65 13.83
N VAL A 341 -5.25 18.36 12.94
CA VAL A 341 -5.49 18.38 11.50
C VAL A 341 -6.41 17.22 11.12
N LEU A 342 -7.55 17.53 10.48
CA LEU A 342 -8.58 16.59 10.05
C LEU A 342 -8.03 15.47 9.16
N PHE A 343 -7.09 15.79 8.28
CA PHE A 343 -6.42 14.83 7.40
C PHE A 343 -5.79 13.64 8.15
N SER A 344 -5.27 13.86 9.36
CA SER A 344 -4.62 12.80 10.14
C SER A 344 -5.58 11.67 10.51
N TYR A 345 -6.89 11.92 10.52
CA TYR A 345 -7.92 10.95 10.87
C TYR A 345 -8.46 10.16 9.68
N ALA A 346 -8.14 10.55 8.45
CA ALA A 346 -8.70 9.92 7.26
C ALA A 346 -8.21 8.46 7.09
N ALA A 347 -6.92 8.21 7.31
CA ALA A 347 -6.34 6.87 7.19
C ALA A 347 -6.80 5.92 8.32
N PRO A 348 -6.79 6.30 9.61
CA PRO A 348 -7.41 5.50 10.67
C PRO A 348 -8.88 5.19 10.39
N LEU A 349 -9.67 6.17 9.96
CA LEU A 349 -11.07 5.95 9.62
C LEU A 349 -11.24 4.99 8.45
N TYR A 350 -10.39 5.07 7.42
CA TYR A 350 -10.37 4.12 6.31
C TYR A 350 -10.14 2.68 6.77
N ARG A 351 -9.25 2.50 7.74
CA ARG A 351 -9.04 1.19 8.32
C ARG A 351 -10.27 0.64 9.06
N ILE A 352 -11.01 1.48 9.79
CA ILE A 352 -12.29 1.11 10.40
C ILE A 352 -13.31 0.69 9.34
N VAL A 353 -13.42 1.45 8.26
CA VAL A 353 -14.31 1.12 7.13
C VAL A 353 -13.93 -0.23 6.50
N LEU A 354 -12.63 -0.52 6.38
CA LEU A 354 -12.14 -1.82 5.91
C LEU A 354 -12.51 -2.96 6.87
N THR A 355 -12.49 -2.76 8.20
CA THR A 355 -12.95 -3.77 9.18
C THR A 355 -14.35 -4.26 8.84
N VAL A 356 -15.25 -3.31 8.60
CA VAL A 356 -16.65 -3.63 8.27
C VAL A 356 -16.77 -4.25 6.88
N PHE A 357 -16.17 -3.63 5.87
CA PHE A 357 -16.28 -4.10 4.48
C PHE A 357 -15.77 -5.54 4.31
N LEU A 358 -14.67 -5.86 4.98
CA LEU A 358 -14.06 -7.19 4.97
C LEU A 358 -14.67 -8.15 5.99
N GLN A 359 -15.52 -7.65 6.90
CA GLN A 359 -16.08 -8.40 8.03
C GLN A 359 -14.97 -9.03 8.89
N LEU A 360 -13.92 -8.27 9.20
CA LEU A 360 -12.81 -8.77 10.01
C LEU A 360 -13.31 -9.17 11.39
N LYS A 361 -13.11 -10.44 11.73
CA LYS A 361 -13.54 -11.02 13.01
C LYS A 361 -12.55 -12.08 13.48
N PHE A 362 -12.39 -12.16 14.79
CA PHE A 362 -11.64 -13.23 15.41
C PHE A 362 -12.45 -14.54 15.37
N ASN A 363 -12.01 -15.50 14.55
CA ASN A 363 -12.77 -16.72 14.24
C ASN A 363 -12.39 -17.95 15.07
N ARG A 364 -11.43 -17.85 16.01
CA ARG A 364 -11.08 -18.99 16.86
C ARG A 364 -12.22 -19.27 17.83
N SER A 365 -12.59 -20.55 17.94
CA SER A 365 -13.57 -20.99 18.94
C SER A 365 -12.96 -20.97 20.34
N LEU A 366 -13.75 -20.62 21.35
CA LEU A 366 -13.31 -20.67 22.74
C LEU A 366 -12.96 -22.12 23.11
N PRO A 367 -11.72 -22.41 23.53
CA PRO A 367 -11.31 -23.76 23.91
C PRO A 367 -11.99 -24.19 25.21
N SER A 368 -11.88 -25.47 25.54
CA SER A 368 -12.39 -26.02 26.80
C SER A 368 -11.76 -25.30 28.00
N MET A 369 -12.60 -24.89 28.97
CA MET A 369 -12.15 -24.24 30.21
C MET A 369 -11.21 -25.12 31.07
N LYS A 370 -11.10 -26.41 30.75
CA LYS A 370 -10.21 -27.36 31.43
C LYS A 370 -8.77 -27.34 30.88
N ASP A 371 -8.56 -26.77 29.69
CA ASP A 371 -7.23 -26.68 29.08
C ASP A 371 -6.68 -25.26 29.20
N THR A 372 -5.98 -25.00 30.31
CA THR A 372 -5.42 -23.69 30.62
C THR A 372 -4.43 -23.19 29.56
N LYS A 373 -3.72 -24.10 28.87
CA LYS A 373 -2.75 -23.73 27.83
C LYS A 373 -3.47 -23.21 26.59
N GLU A 374 -4.51 -23.92 26.15
CA GLU A 374 -5.31 -23.50 25.00
C GLU A 374 -6.07 -22.20 25.29
N ILE A 375 -6.59 -22.00 26.51
CA ILE A 375 -7.23 -20.73 26.91
C ILE A 375 -6.22 -19.58 26.84
N SER A 376 -5.01 -19.78 27.38
CA SER A 376 -3.97 -18.75 27.37
C SER A 376 -3.60 -18.36 25.94
N LEU A 377 -3.41 -19.35 25.06
CA LEU A 377 -3.12 -19.11 23.64
C LEU A 377 -4.29 -18.40 22.94
N TYR A 378 -5.54 -18.80 23.20
CA TYR A 378 -6.73 -18.13 22.68
C TYR A 378 -6.79 -16.66 23.09
N LEU A 379 -6.51 -16.34 24.37
CA LEU A 379 -6.53 -14.96 24.87
C LEU A 379 -5.41 -14.11 24.25
N THR A 380 -4.21 -14.67 24.11
CA THR A 380 -3.09 -13.99 23.44
C THR A 380 -3.42 -13.68 21.98
N GLU A 381 -3.87 -14.67 21.20
CA GLU A 381 -4.23 -14.44 19.79
C GLU A 381 -5.41 -13.49 19.64
N LYS A 382 -6.41 -13.57 20.54
CA LYS A 382 -7.54 -12.65 20.55
C LYS A 382 -7.07 -11.22 20.80
N ARG A 383 -6.16 -11.03 21.76
CA ARG A 383 -5.56 -9.73 22.06
C ARG A 383 -4.79 -9.21 20.85
N GLU A 384 -3.85 -9.98 20.32
CA GLU A 384 -3.06 -9.61 19.13
C GLU A 384 -3.95 -9.24 17.94
N PHE A 385 -5.08 -9.93 17.75
CA PHE A 385 -6.05 -9.61 16.71
C PHE A 385 -6.71 -8.24 16.91
N PHE A 386 -7.09 -7.90 18.16
CA PHE A 386 -7.80 -6.67 18.46
C PHE A 386 -6.89 -5.48 18.79
N ASP A 387 -5.61 -5.69 19.11
CA ASP A 387 -4.67 -4.62 19.47
C ASP A 387 -4.60 -3.53 18.38
N PHE A 388 -4.59 -3.93 17.10
CA PHE A 388 -4.65 -2.98 15.98
C PHE A 388 -5.97 -2.19 15.97
N GLN A 389 -7.11 -2.89 16.06
CA GLN A 389 -8.43 -2.26 16.07
C GLN A 389 -8.55 -1.24 17.22
N ILE A 390 -8.09 -1.60 18.42
CA ILE A 390 -8.07 -0.72 19.59
C ILE A 390 -7.19 0.51 19.32
N ALA A 391 -5.99 0.33 18.75
CA ALA A 391 -5.12 1.46 18.43
C ALA A 391 -5.76 2.47 17.46
N PHE A 392 -6.53 2.00 16.47
CA PHE A 392 -7.29 2.87 15.56
C PHE A 392 -8.42 3.59 16.28
N GLU A 393 -9.15 2.89 17.15
CA GLU A 393 -10.25 3.46 17.93
C GLU A 393 -9.75 4.52 18.90
N ASP A 394 -8.67 4.25 19.63
CA ASP A 394 -8.01 5.20 20.52
C ASP A 394 -7.51 6.43 19.76
N ALA A 395 -6.92 6.23 18.57
CA ALA A 395 -6.52 7.32 17.69
C ALA A 395 -7.71 8.20 17.29
N LEU A 396 -8.88 7.62 16.97
CA LEU A 396 -10.08 8.38 16.67
C LEU A 396 -10.53 9.20 17.89
N LEU A 397 -10.49 8.65 19.11
CA LEU A 397 -10.89 9.36 20.34
C LEU A 397 -10.09 10.65 20.56
N THR A 398 -8.84 10.72 20.09
CA THR A 398 -8.04 11.95 20.16
C THR A 398 -8.67 13.14 19.41
N ALA A 399 -9.60 12.89 18.48
CA ALA A 399 -10.31 13.92 17.72
C ALA A 399 -11.16 14.83 18.62
N TYR A 400 -11.66 14.29 19.74
CA TYR A 400 -12.54 14.96 20.69
C TYR A 400 -11.88 15.21 22.07
N GLN A 401 -10.63 14.78 22.25
CA GLN A 401 -9.86 15.09 23.44
C GLN A 401 -9.07 16.38 23.19
N SER A 402 -9.20 17.38 24.08
CA SER A 402 -8.28 18.52 24.05
C SER A 402 -6.86 17.99 24.20
N LYS A 403 -5.88 18.53 23.44
CA LYS A 403 -4.46 18.34 23.80
C LYS A 403 -4.33 18.80 25.26
N LYS A 404 -4.32 17.88 26.22
CA LYS A 404 -3.94 18.22 27.58
C LYS A 404 -2.59 18.91 27.47
N LYS A 405 -2.47 20.04 28.16
CA LYS A 405 -1.25 20.85 28.29
C LYS A 405 -0.19 20.10 29.13
N ASP A 406 0.02 18.81 28.87
CA ASP A 406 0.90 17.93 29.65
C ASP A 406 2.32 17.89 29.06
N ARG A 407 2.81 19.07 28.62
CA ARG A 407 4.23 19.32 28.37
C ARG A 407 4.60 20.63 29.07
N GLU A 408 4.54 20.61 30.39
CA GLU A 408 5.37 21.46 31.27
C GLU A 408 6.53 20.62 31.80
#